data_AF-A0A226DQB9-F1
#
_entry.id   AF-A0A226DQB9-F1
#
_cell.length_a   1.000
_cell.length_b   1.000
_cell.length_c   1.000
_cell.angle_alpha   90.00
_cell.angle_beta   90.00
_cell.angle_gamma   90.00
#
_symmetry.space_group_name_H-M   'P 1'
#
loop_
_entity.id
_entity.type
_entity.pdbx_description
1 polymer ?
#
loop_
_entity_poly.entity_id
_entity_poly.type
_entity_poly.pdbx_seq_one_letter_code
_entity_poly.pdbx_strand_id
1 'polypeptide(L)'
;MHWIVRGPYLTHRFQLISSGLKETDGPYLAQYKHIPSGPGGQIKLAECHDRLENCYYHLERGTHPELELEPRTGFKLDFFSIGATQAQYLTGNVVLSSVRGNFSYPVGGGNYENFESVVFAIAPTVLSQPTVRFTKVDLETGSNCNYDSIRVYNWYEFEYLLVHK
;
A
#
# COMPACT_ATOMS: atom_id res chain seq x y z
N MET A 1 -4.30 3.51 -10.05
CA MET A 1 -4.88 4.47 -9.07
C MET A 1 -4.76 3.83 -7.71
N HIS A 2 -4.25 4.58 -6.74
CA HIS A 2 -3.74 4.07 -5.48
C HIS A 2 -4.35 4.85 -4.32
N TRP A 3 -4.86 4.18 -3.28
CA TRP A 3 -5.36 4.84 -2.06
C TRP A 3 -4.87 4.18 -0.79
N ILE A 4 -4.63 5.01 0.21
CA ILE A 4 -4.24 4.60 1.56
C ILE A 4 -5.39 4.94 2.49
N VAL A 5 -5.97 3.93 3.13
CA VAL A 5 -7.07 4.12 4.07
C VAL A 5 -6.58 3.85 5.49
N ARG A 6 -6.79 4.83 6.37
CA ARG A 6 -6.37 4.78 7.77
C ARG A 6 -7.55 5.03 8.71
N GLY A 7 -7.83 4.07 9.58
CA GLY A 7 -8.74 4.26 10.71
C GLY A 7 -8.00 4.35 12.04
N PRO A 8 -8.59 5.00 13.06
CA PRO A 8 -7.98 5.15 14.38
C PRO A 8 -8.07 3.91 15.28
N TYR A 9 -8.89 2.91 14.93
CA TYR A 9 -9.17 1.76 15.78
C TYR A 9 -8.69 0.42 15.17
N LEU A 10 -8.61 -0.61 16.01
CA LEU A 10 -8.13 -1.96 15.66
C LEU A 10 -8.99 -2.68 14.62
N THR A 11 -10.30 -2.50 14.68
CA THR A 11 -11.23 -3.26 13.83
C THR A 11 -11.71 -2.37 12.70
N HIS A 12 -11.49 -2.85 11.48
CA HIS A 12 -11.89 -2.18 10.25
C HIS A 12 -12.91 -3.04 9.50
N ARG A 13 -13.93 -2.39 8.95
CA ARG A 13 -14.88 -3.04 8.05
C ARG A 13 -14.99 -2.22 6.79
N PHE A 14 -14.84 -2.90 5.66
CA PHE A 14 -15.09 -2.36 4.34
C PHE A 14 -16.37 -2.99 3.81
N GLN A 15 -17.21 -2.17 3.20
CA GLN A 15 -18.39 -2.65 2.49
C GLN A 15 -18.35 -2.06 1.08
N LEU A 16 -18.21 -2.93 0.07
CA LEU A 16 -18.30 -2.52 -1.32
C LEU A 16 -19.78 -2.26 -1.65
N ILE A 17 -20.13 -1.00 -1.92
CA ILE A 17 -21.50 -0.57 -2.22
C ILE A 17 -21.80 -0.74 -3.70
N SER A 18 -20.84 -0.38 -4.55
CA SER A 18 -20.88 -0.65 -5.99
C SER A 18 -19.45 -0.74 -6.53
N SER A 19 -19.17 -1.74 -7.37
CA SER A 19 -17.83 -1.87 -7.96
C SER A 19 -17.65 -0.96 -9.17
N GLY A 20 -18.66 -0.84 -10.05
CA GLY A 20 -18.51 -0.21 -11.37
C GLY A 20 -17.33 -0.75 -12.20
N LEU A 21 -16.74 -1.88 -11.77
CA LEU A 21 -15.56 -2.55 -12.32
C LEU A 21 -16.01 -3.90 -12.88
N LYS A 22 -15.26 -4.43 -13.86
CA LYS A 22 -15.51 -5.76 -14.44
C LYS A 22 -15.27 -6.84 -13.37
N GLU A 23 -15.86 -8.01 -13.56
CA GLU A 23 -15.74 -9.15 -12.63
C GLU A 23 -14.27 -9.56 -12.38
N THR A 24 -13.41 -9.42 -13.39
CA THR A 24 -11.97 -9.68 -13.33
C THR A 24 -11.19 -8.58 -12.60
N ASP A 25 -11.77 -7.40 -12.45
CA ASP A 25 -11.12 -6.25 -11.84
C ASP A 25 -11.70 -6.04 -10.43
N GLY A 26 -10.95 -5.32 -9.60
CA GLY A 26 -11.45 -5.03 -8.27
C GLY A 26 -10.53 -4.15 -7.47
N PRO A 27 -11.06 -3.53 -6.42
CA PRO A 27 -10.23 -2.99 -5.35
C PRO A 27 -9.69 -4.16 -4.50
N TYR A 28 -8.39 -4.13 -4.24
CA TYR A 28 -7.72 -5.10 -3.35
C TYR A 28 -7.22 -4.40 -2.11
N LEU A 29 -7.34 -5.05 -0.96
CA LEU A 29 -6.82 -4.62 0.32
C LEU A 29 -5.53 -5.38 0.65
N ALA A 30 -4.41 -4.67 0.79
CA ALA A 30 -3.18 -5.25 1.32
C ALA A 30 -3.05 -4.98 2.83
N GLN A 31 -2.91 -6.04 3.63
CA GLN A 31 -2.91 -5.95 5.10
C GLN A 31 -1.51 -5.75 5.68
N TYR A 32 -1.30 -4.75 6.53
CA TYR A 32 -0.07 -4.65 7.34
C TYR A 32 -0.36 -5.06 8.79
N LYS A 33 0.13 -6.24 9.20
CA LYS A 33 -0.10 -6.83 10.54
C LYS A 33 1.08 -6.71 11.50
N HIS A 34 2.31 -6.67 10.97
CA HIS A 34 3.52 -6.57 11.77
C HIS A 34 4.66 -6.04 10.90
N ILE A 35 5.35 -4.99 11.35
CA ILE A 35 6.63 -4.57 10.78
C ILE A 35 7.72 -5.28 11.58
N PRO A 36 8.71 -5.90 10.91
CA PRO A 36 9.17 -5.51 9.58
C PRO A 36 8.58 -6.29 8.40
N SER A 37 7.54 -7.12 8.55
CA SER A 37 7.09 -8.07 7.52
C SER A 37 6.61 -7.46 6.19
N GLY A 38 6.28 -6.16 6.14
CA GLY A 38 5.79 -5.47 4.95
C GLY A 38 4.30 -5.72 4.69
N PRO A 39 3.81 -5.51 3.45
CA PRO A 39 2.44 -5.89 3.08
C PRO A 39 2.27 -7.40 3.25
N GLY A 40 1.26 -7.79 4.03
CA GLY A 40 0.78 -9.16 4.17
C GLY A 40 -0.14 -9.55 3.03
N GLY A 41 -1.10 -10.45 3.27
CA GLY A 41 -2.00 -10.94 2.21
C GLY A 41 -2.86 -9.85 1.57
N GLN A 42 -3.17 -10.06 0.28
CA GLN A 42 -4.09 -9.23 -0.50
C GLN A 42 -5.47 -9.88 -0.52
N ILE A 43 -6.51 -9.08 -0.27
CA ILE A 43 -7.91 -9.56 -0.29
C ILE A 43 -8.69 -8.70 -1.28
N LYS A 44 -9.37 -9.33 -2.23
CA LYS A 44 -10.30 -8.64 -3.13
C LYS A 44 -11.52 -8.18 -2.33
N LEU A 45 -11.89 -6.89 -2.43
CA LEU A 45 -12.99 -6.33 -1.64
C LEU A 45 -14.34 -7.02 -1.91
N ALA A 46 -14.56 -7.52 -3.14
CA ALA A 46 -15.78 -8.25 -3.48
C ALA A 46 -15.91 -9.60 -2.77
N GLU A 47 -14.78 -10.19 -2.36
CA GLU A 47 -14.70 -11.46 -1.62
C GLU A 47 -14.57 -11.22 -0.11
N CYS A 48 -14.53 -9.95 0.32
CA CYS A 48 -14.45 -9.59 1.72
C CYS A 48 -15.87 -9.53 2.30
N HIS A 49 -16.32 -10.64 2.87
CA HIS A 49 -17.62 -10.74 3.53
C HIS A 49 -17.59 -10.38 5.02
N ASP A 50 -16.41 -10.11 5.59
CA ASP A 50 -16.19 -10.10 7.05
C ASP A 50 -15.49 -8.85 7.61
N ARG A 51 -15.53 -8.73 8.94
CA ARG A 51 -14.74 -7.76 9.72
C ARG A 51 -13.25 -8.11 9.59
N LEU A 52 -12.43 -7.12 9.26
CA LEU A 52 -10.99 -7.28 9.21
C LEU A 52 -10.36 -6.61 10.44
N GLU A 53 -9.57 -7.35 11.20
CA GLU A 53 -8.94 -6.86 12.43
C GLU A 53 -7.44 -6.58 12.22
N ASN A 54 -6.94 -5.55 12.90
CA ASN A 54 -5.52 -5.27 13.11
C ASN A 54 -4.70 -5.01 11.84
N CYS A 55 -5.24 -4.28 10.86
CA CYS A 55 -4.49 -4.00 9.63
C CYS A 55 -4.63 -2.55 9.15
N TYR A 56 -3.54 -2.03 8.60
CA TYR A 56 -3.57 -0.95 7.61
C TYR A 56 -3.88 -1.54 6.25
N TYR A 57 -4.60 -0.79 5.41
CA TYR A 57 -4.96 -1.25 4.08
C TYR A 57 -4.44 -0.33 3.00
N HIS A 58 -3.73 -0.94 2.06
CA HIS A 58 -3.48 -0.37 0.75
C HIS A 58 -4.62 -0.79 -0.17
N LEU A 59 -5.29 0.18 -0.78
CA LEU A 59 -6.32 -0.07 -1.78
C LEU A 59 -5.69 0.07 -3.16
N GLU A 60 -5.51 -1.06 -3.82
CA GLU A 60 -4.98 -1.12 -5.19
C GLU A 60 -6.09 -1.48 -6.16
N ARG A 61 -6.06 -0.86 -7.34
CA ARG A 61 -6.91 -1.28 -8.45
C ARG A 61 -6.20 -2.40 -9.21
N GLY A 62 -6.77 -3.61 -9.18
CA GLY A 62 -6.41 -4.67 -10.11
C GLY A 62 -7.02 -4.37 -11.49
N THR A 63 -6.19 -4.35 -12.53
CA THR A 63 -6.66 -4.28 -13.93
C THR A 63 -5.93 -5.29 -14.77
N HIS A 64 -6.67 -6.08 -15.56
CA HIS A 64 -6.06 -6.85 -16.63
C HIS A 64 -5.53 -5.92 -17.75
N PRO A 65 -4.30 -6.16 -18.26
CA PRO A 65 -3.60 -5.24 -19.17
C PRO A 65 -4.23 -5.09 -20.57
N GLU A 66 -5.27 -5.85 -20.93
CA GLU A 66 -5.74 -5.93 -22.33
C GLU A 66 -6.94 -5.01 -22.68
N LEU A 67 -7.57 -4.29 -21.74
CA LEU A 67 -8.84 -3.59 -22.05
C LEU A 67 -8.99 -2.22 -21.35
N GLU A 68 -8.28 -1.19 -21.81
CA GLU A 68 -8.33 0.16 -21.21
C GLU A 68 -9.27 1.18 -21.88
N LEU A 69 -10.25 0.78 -22.70
CA LEU A 69 -10.99 1.74 -23.53
C LEU A 69 -12.39 2.18 -23.06
N GLU A 70 -12.92 1.67 -21.94
CA GLU A 70 -14.27 2.07 -21.48
C GLU A 70 -14.21 3.06 -20.30
N PRO A 71 -15.05 4.12 -20.29
CA PRO A 71 -15.22 5.00 -19.13
C PRO A 71 -15.72 4.18 -17.94
N ARG A 72 -14.87 3.98 -16.94
CA ARG A 72 -15.24 3.17 -15.77
C ARG A 72 -15.76 4.10 -14.69
N THR A 73 -16.99 3.84 -14.24
CA THR A 73 -17.76 4.65 -13.28
C THR A 73 -17.18 4.69 -11.85
N GLY A 74 -15.94 4.24 -11.65
CA GLY A 74 -15.33 4.10 -10.33
C GLY A 74 -16.05 3.06 -9.46
N PHE A 75 -15.69 3.01 -8.18
CA PHE A 75 -16.34 2.19 -7.17
C PHE A 75 -16.78 3.07 -5.99
N LYS A 76 -17.75 2.58 -5.20
CA LYS A 76 -18.19 3.19 -3.95
C LYS A 76 -17.98 2.19 -2.81
N LEU A 77 -17.37 2.64 -1.71
CA LEU A 77 -17.11 1.85 -0.51
C LEU A 77 -17.57 2.60 0.75
N ASP A 78 -18.09 1.87 1.73
CA ASP A 78 -18.26 2.37 3.10
C ASP A 78 -17.14 1.79 3.99
N PHE A 79 -16.53 2.65 4.81
CA PHE A 79 -15.44 2.30 5.72
C PHE A 79 -15.87 2.58 7.16
N PHE A 80 -15.69 1.59 8.02
CA PHE A 80 -15.96 1.69 9.45
C PHE A 80 -14.70 1.31 10.23
N SER A 81 -14.37 2.11 11.24
CA SER A 81 -13.30 1.82 12.20
C SER A 81 -13.91 1.84 13.60
N ILE A 82 -13.75 0.76 14.36
CA ILE A 82 -14.33 0.58 15.70
C ILE A 82 -13.37 -0.15 16.64
N GLY A 83 -13.57 -0.01 17.94
CA GLY A 83 -12.84 -0.77 18.96
C GLY A 83 -11.80 0.07 19.71
N ALA A 84 -10.78 -0.59 20.25
CA ALA A 84 -9.69 0.11 20.93
C ALA A 84 -8.72 0.75 19.92
N THR A 85 -8.02 1.79 20.34
CA THR A 85 -6.97 2.44 19.54
C THR A 85 -5.75 1.53 19.44
N GLN A 86 -5.12 1.45 18.27
CA GLN A 86 -3.88 0.71 18.08
C GLN A 86 -2.68 1.64 17.94
N ALA A 87 -1.51 1.17 18.42
CA ALA A 87 -0.23 1.70 17.96
C ALA A 87 -0.15 1.60 16.44
N GLN A 88 0.23 2.69 15.79
CA GLN A 88 0.20 2.77 14.34
C GLN A 88 1.35 1.93 13.77
N TYR A 89 1.03 0.83 13.07
CA TYR A 89 2.06 0.04 12.37
C TYR A 89 2.79 0.93 11.35
N LEU A 90 2.05 1.58 10.45
CA LEU A 90 2.63 2.59 9.57
C LEU A 90 2.65 3.94 10.28
N THR A 91 3.84 4.49 10.46
CA THR A 91 4.07 5.84 11.00
C THR A 91 3.90 6.92 9.93
N GLY A 92 4.08 6.57 8.65
CA GLY A 92 3.95 7.50 7.53
C GLY A 92 3.61 6.82 6.21
N ASN A 93 3.18 7.63 5.24
CA ASN A 93 3.03 7.20 3.85
C ASN A 93 3.17 8.37 2.88
N VAL A 94 3.57 8.08 1.65
CA VAL A 94 3.63 9.03 0.53
C VAL A 94 3.22 8.32 -0.75
N VAL A 95 2.42 9.01 -1.59
CA VAL A 95 2.06 8.54 -2.94
C VAL A 95 2.81 9.38 -3.98
N LEU A 96 3.63 8.73 -4.79
CA LEU A 96 4.41 9.33 -5.88
C LEU A 96 3.72 9.01 -7.21
N SER A 97 2.94 9.98 -7.71
CA SER A 97 2.09 9.80 -8.90
C SER A 97 2.67 10.38 -10.21
N SER A 98 3.77 11.13 -10.11
CA SER A 98 4.45 11.69 -11.27
C SER A 98 5.20 10.62 -12.06
N VAL A 99 5.23 10.74 -13.39
CA VAL A 99 5.92 9.79 -14.29
C VAL A 99 7.42 9.72 -14.02
N ARG A 100 8.00 10.82 -13.53
CA ARG A 100 9.39 10.94 -13.10
C ARG A 100 9.46 11.88 -11.91
N GLY A 101 10.46 11.68 -11.05
CA GLY A 101 10.70 12.55 -9.91
C GLY A 101 11.84 12.04 -9.06
N ASN A 102 12.23 12.84 -8.09
CA ASN A 102 13.15 12.47 -7.04
C ASN A 102 12.43 12.65 -5.71
N PHE A 103 12.66 11.73 -4.79
CA PHE A 103 12.13 11.78 -3.44
C PHE A 103 13.26 11.48 -2.46
N SER A 104 13.27 12.20 -1.35
CA SER A 104 14.23 11.99 -0.25
C SER A 104 13.46 11.88 1.04
N TYR A 105 13.92 10.96 1.88
CA TYR A 105 13.37 10.72 3.19
C TYR A 105 14.50 10.74 4.23
N PRO A 106 14.32 11.37 5.40
CA PRO A 106 13.16 12.18 5.79
C PRO A 106 12.97 13.42 4.92
N VAL A 107 11.73 13.92 4.84
CA VAL A 107 11.41 15.13 4.05
C VAL A 107 12.12 16.33 4.67
N GLY A 108 12.96 17.01 3.89
CA GLY A 108 13.82 18.10 4.38
C GLY A 108 15.21 17.64 4.87
N GLY A 109 15.49 16.33 4.82
CA GLY A 109 16.75 15.74 5.29
C GLY A 109 16.75 15.44 6.79
N GLY A 110 17.93 15.14 7.33
CA GLY A 110 18.10 14.72 8.73
C GLY A 110 18.06 13.21 8.90
N ASN A 111 17.96 12.78 10.16
CA ASN A 111 17.89 11.37 10.54
C ASN A 111 16.43 10.92 10.56
N TYR A 112 16.18 9.68 10.17
CA TYR A 112 14.89 9.04 10.39
C TYR A 112 14.61 8.82 11.88
N GLU A 113 13.34 8.65 12.23
CA GLU A 113 12.91 8.45 13.62
C GLU A 113 13.08 7.00 14.07
N ASN A 114 13.25 6.80 15.37
CA ASN A 114 13.28 5.44 15.92
C ASN A 114 11.92 4.74 15.75
N PHE A 115 11.95 3.45 15.40
CA PHE A 115 10.77 2.61 15.19
C PHE A 115 9.81 3.12 14.10
N GLU A 116 10.31 3.91 13.16
CA GLU A 116 9.49 4.35 12.04
C GLU A 116 9.22 3.23 11.04
N SER A 117 8.09 3.33 10.38
CA SER A 117 7.76 2.52 9.21
C SER A 117 6.93 3.35 8.24
N VAL A 118 7.44 3.50 7.03
CA VAL A 118 6.90 4.41 6.04
C VAL A 118 6.75 3.69 4.71
N VAL A 119 5.58 3.86 4.08
CA VAL A 119 5.29 3.32 2.75
C VAL A 119 5.38 4.41 1.70
N PHE A 120 6.16 4.14 0.65
CA PHE A 120 6.27 5.01 -0.53
C PHE A 120 5.60 4.30 -1.71
N ALA A 121 4.33 4.64 -1.99
CA ALA A 121 3.60 4.07 -3.10
C ALA A 121 3.98 4.78 -4.41
N ILE A 122 4.63 4.06 -5.33
CA ILE A 122 4.99 4.56 -6.65
C ILE A 122 3.90 4.14 -7.63
N ALA A 123 3.00 5.08 -7.96
CA ALA A 123 1.81 4.81 -8.75
C ALA A 123 1.61 5.89 -9.82
N PRO A 124 2.40 5.87 -10.93
CA PRO A 124 2.28 6.83 -12.01
C PRO A 124 0.86 6.87 -12.59
N THR A 125 0.39 8.05 -12.97
CA THR A 125 -0.96 8.22 -13.56
C THR A 125 -1.09 7.68 -14.98
N VAL A 126 0.05 7.36 -15.62
CA VAL A 126 0.11 6.76 -16.96
C VAL A 126 0.67 5.36 -16.87
N LEU A 127 0.17 4.46 -17.72
CA LEU A 127 0.71 3.12 -17.84
C LEU A 127 2.21 3.19 -18.15
N SER A 128 3.01 2.66 -17.24
CA SER A 128 4.47 2.63 -17.35
C SER A 128 5.04 1.54 -16.46
N GLN A 129 6.28 1.14 -16.73
CA GLN A 129 7.07 0.31 -15.81
C GLN A 129 7.99 1.24 -15.03
N PRO A 130 7.61 1.66 -13.81
CA PRO A 130 8.44 2.57 -13.02
C PRO A 130 9.75 1.88 -12.67
N THR A 131 10.86 2.61 -12.84
CA THR A 131 12.18 2.18 -12.37
C THR A 131 12.55 2.99 -11.14
N VAL A 132 13.05 2.31 -10.11
CA VAL A 132 13.51 2.93 -8.87
C VAL A 132 15.02 2.85 -8.83
N ARG A 133 15.67 3.98 -8.55
CA ARG A 133 17.12 4.04 -8.33
C ARG A 133 17.41 4.78 -7.03
N PHE A 134 18.11 4.13 -6.13
CA PHE A 134 18.62 4.79 -4.93
C PHE A 134 19.91 5.54 -5.26
N THR A 135 19.98 6.83 -4.94
CA THR A 135 21.19 7.65 -5.12
C THR A 135 21.97 7.84 -3.83
N LYS A 136 21.32 7.68 -2.68
CA LYS A 136 21.92 7.69 -1.34
C LYS A 136 21.05 6.83 -0.41
N VAL A 137 21.67 5.96 0.36
CA VAL A 137 21.04 5.15 1.41
C VAL A 137 21.99 5.11 2.59
N ASP A 138 21.48 5.38 3.78
CA ASP A 138 22.21 5.37 5.04
C ASP A 138 21.25 4.86 6.12
N LEU A 139 21.48 3.65 6.62
CA LEU A 139 20.58 2.90 7.50
C LEU A 139 21.39 2.18 8.58
N GLU A 140 20.78 1.92 9.73
CA GLU A 140 21.42 1.11 10.77
C GLU A 140 21.69 -0.31 10.24
N THR A 141 22.97 -0.70 10.25
CA THR A 141 23.39 -2.02 9.74
C THR A 141 23.32 -3.08 10.83
N GLY A 142 22.74 -4.24 10.51
CA GLY A 142 22.73 -5.42 11.37
C GLY A 142 22.82 -6.71 10.57
N SER A 143 23.05 -7.84 11.23
CA SER A 143 23.12 -9.14 10.56
C SER A 143 21.78 -9.47 9.87
N ASN A 144 21.82 -9.84 8.60
CA ASN A 144 20.63 -10.10 7.77
C ASN A 144 19.66 -8.90 7.60
N CYS A 145 20.14 -7.66 7.73
CA CYS A 145 19.32 -6.44 7.66
C CYS A 145 18.14 -6.51 8.64
N ASN A 146 18.45 -6.74 9.92
CA ASN A 146 17.49 -6.98 10.99
C ASN A 146 17.15 -5.75 11.84
N TYR A 147 17.94 -4.67 11.74
CA TYR A 147 17.60 -3.36 12.30
C TYR A 147 16.76 -2.60 11.27
N ASP A 148 17.42 -1.83 10.42
CA ASP A 148 16.74 -1.04 9.39
C ASP A 148 16.84 -1.68 8.02
N SER A 149 15.78 -1.52 7.22
CA SER A 149 15.74 -2.05 5.86
C SER A 149 14.83 -1.24 4.96
N ILE A 150 15.20 -1.15 3.68
CA ILE A 150 14.30 -0.71 2.61
C ILE A 150 13.86 -1.95 1.85
N ARG A 151 12.55 -2.14 1.73
CA ARG A 151 11.98 -3.27 1.00
C ARG A 151 11.24 -2.77 -0.22
N VAL A 152 11.54 -3.34 -1.36
CA VAL A 152 10.89 -3.00 -2.63
C VAL A 152 9.93 -4.13 -2.98
N TYR A 153 8.67 -3.75 -3.19
CA TYR A 153 7.61 -4.67 -3.60
C TYR A 153 7.09 -4.27 -4.98
N ASN A 154 6.83 -5.24 -5.84
CA ASN A 154 6.06 -5.03 -7.06
C ASN A 154 4.60 -5.47 -6.83
N TRP A 155 3.67 -4.72 -7.41
CA TRP A 155 2.27 -5.15 -7.49
C TRP A 155 2.08 -5.89 -8.81
N TYR A 156 1.87 -7.20 -8.76
CA TYR A 156 1.68 -8.03 -9.94
C TYR A 156 0.68 -9.15 -9.62
N GLU A 157 -0.19 -9.48 -10.58
CA GLU A 157 -1.24 -10.50 -10.40
C GLU A 157 -2.02 -10.37 -9.08
N PHE A 158 -2.31 -9.12 -8.70
CA PHE A 158 -3.08 -8.75 -7.51
C PHE A 158 -2.40 -9.04 -6.16
N GLU A 159 -1.08 -9.26 -6.17
CA GLU A 159 -0.28 -9.50 -4.96
C GLU A 159 0.94 -8.57 -4.89
N TYR A 160 1.42 -8.31 -3.68
CA TYR A 160 2.71 -7.68 -3.47
C TYR A 160 3.80 -8.74 -3.34
N LEU A 161 4.76 -8.75 -4.27
CA LEU A 161 5.91 -9.64 -4.19
C LEU A 161 7.16 -8.84 -3.79
N LEU A 162 7.91 -9.35 -2.82
CA LEU A 162 9.18 -8.77 -2.42
C LEU A 162 10.20 -9.01 -3.53
N VAL A 163 10.74 -7.93 -4.11
CA VAL A 163 11.76 -8.01 -5.18
C VAL A 163 13.14 -7.57 -4.70
N HIS A 164 13.23 -6.82 -3.61
CA HIS A 164 14.50 -6.40 -3.00
C HIS A 164 14.36 -6.16 -1.49
N LYS A 165 15.39 -6.49 -0.72
CA LYS A 165 15.52 -6.23 0.72
C LYS A 165 16.92 -5.68 1.02
#